data_AF-A0A7X8MTA1-F1
#
_entry.id   AF-A0A7X8MTA1-F1
#
_cell.length_a   1.000
_cell.length_b   1.000
_cell.length_c   1.000
_cell.angle_alpha   90.00
_cell.angle_beta   90.00
_cell.angle_gamma   90.00
#
_symmetry.space_group_name_H-M   'P 1'
#
loop_
_entity.id
_entity.type
_entity.pdbx_description
1 polymer ?
#
loop_
_entity_poly.entity_id
_entity_poly.type
_entity_poly.pdbx_seq_one_letter_code
_entity_poly.pdbx_strand_id
1 'polypeptide(L)'
;MKNNFYIILLYSLISVSMLCFKESTRSTLAVQSINHRIINVFSPAEKRGSPPYDAIIGKDGLPHFRVFFWVPKNATNLIPYADPGINTKVLTHGSVENWSVVRTNTYKKDEQLVFIYVPKTFVLFYGKGFENVIHLSYK
;
A
#
# COMPACT_ATOMS: atom_id res chain seq x y z
N MET A 1 55.85 -10.43 9.47
CA MET A 1 54.86 -10.31 8.38
C MET A 1 53.39 -10.43 8.80
N LYS A 2 53.03 -11.08 9.94
CA LYS A 2 51.63 -11.21 10.39
C LYS A 2 50.96 -9.88 10.82
N ASN A 3 51.70 -8.98 11.47
CA ASN A 3 51.14 -7.75 12.05
C ASN A 3 50.65 -6.73 11.00
N ASN A 4 51.36 -6.64 9.87
CA ASN A 4 51.01 -5.68 8.80
C ASN A 4 49.74 -6.11 8.05
N PHE A 5 49.43 -7.40 8.00
CA PHE A 5 48.23 -7.92 7.36
C PHE A 5 46.96 -7.55 8.15
N TYR A 6 47.01 -7.63 9.48
CA TYR A 6 45.89 -7.22 10.34
C TYR A 6 45.60 -5.71 10.24
N ILE A 7 46.64 -4.88 10.11
CA ILE A 7 46.48 -3.43 9.95
C ILE A 7 45.80 -3.11 8.61
N ILE A 8 46.19 -3.78 7.53
CA ILE A 8 45.59 -3.61 6.19
C ILE A 8 44.13 -4.08 6.19
N LEU A 9 43.83 -5.22 6.83
CA LEU A 9 42.47 -5.76 6.93
C LEU A 9 41.55 -4.80 7.72
N LEU A 10 42.05 -4.21 8.81
CA LEU A 10 41.30 -3.27 9.63
C LEU A 10 40.99 -1.97 8.86
N TYR A 11 41.96 -1.45 8.10
CA TYR A 11 41.75 -0.29 7.22
C TYR A 11 40.72 -0.56 6.12
N SER A 12 40.76 -1.76 5.52
CA SER A 12 39.76 -2.17 4.53
C SER A 12 38.35 -2.20 5.15
N LEU A 13 38.20 -2.74 6.36
CA LEU A 13 36.89 -2.86 7.02
C LEU A 13 36.29 -1.49 7.39
N ILE A 14 37.13 -0.55 7.84
CA ILE A 14 36.72 0.82 8.15
C ILE A 14 36.34 1.60 6.87
N SER A 15 37.05 1.36 5.76
CA SER A 15 36.73 2.02 4.48
C SER A 15 35.37 1.58 3.92
N VAL A 16 35.03 0.30 4.04
CA VAL A 16 33.74 -0.26 3.59
C VAL A 16 32.59 0.25 4.46
N SER A 17 32.79 0.38 5.79
CA SER A 17 31.74 0.91 6.66
C SER A 17 31.44 2.39 6.36
N MET A 18 32.46 3.20 6.08
CA MET A 18 32.27 4.62 5.71
C MET A 18 31.56 4.79 4.36
N LEU A 19 31.75 3.87 3.41
CA LEU A 19 31.01 3.85 2.14
C LEU A 19 29.52 3.54 2.36
N CYS A 20 29.17 2.56 3.19
CA CYS A 20 27.76 2.23 3.52
C CYS A 20 27.02 3.40 4.20
N PHE A 21 27.70 4.19 5.05
CA PHE A 21 27.09 5.35 5.70
C PHE A 21 26.85 6.52 4.74
N LYS A 22 27.70 6.70 3.73
CA LYS A 22 27.56 7.79 2.75
C LYS A 22 26.38 7.58 1.80
N GLU A 23 26.00 6.33 1.56
CA GLU A 23 24.83 5.98 0.74
C GLU A 23 23.51 6.15 1.51
N SER A 24 23.55 6.05 2.85
CA SER A 24 22.37 6.24 3.71
C SER A 24 21.94 7.71 3.89
N THR A 25 22.84 8.66 3.64
CA THR A 25 22.56 10.11 3.83
C THR A 25 22.01 10.80 2.60
N ARG A 26 22.03 10.17 1.41
CA ARG A 26 21.34 10.69 0.22
C ARG A 26 19.83 10.40 0.23
N SER A 27 19.38 9.44 1.03
CA SER A 27 17.98 9.02 1.09
C SER A 27 17.10 9.88 1.99
N THR A 28 17.67 10.74 2.85
CA THR A 28 16.90 11.53 3.82
C THR A 28 16.41 12.88 3.28
N LEU A 29 17.01 13.42 2.21
CA LEU A 29 16.56 14.70 1.61
C LEU A 29 15.48 14.55 0.54
N ALA A 30 15.22 13.34 0.03
CA ALA A 30 14.13 13.08 -0.90
C ALA A 30 12.78 12.83 -0.19
N VAL A 31 12.79 12.43 1.09
CA VAL A 31 11.57 12.10 1.86
C VAL A 31 10.79 13.35 2.29
N GLN A 32 11.47 14.48 2.53
CA GLN A 32 10.80 15.68 3.04
C GLN A 32 9.98 16.44 1.99
N SER A 33 10.36 16.34 0.71
CA SER A 33 9.63 16.95 -0.42
C SER A 33 8.32 16.22 -0.72
N ILE A 34 8.29 14.90 -0.54
CA ILE A 34 7.10 14.08 -0.80
C ILE A 34 6.04 14.27 0.30
N ASN A 35 6.48 14.38 1.57
CA ASN A 35 5.55 14.51 2.69
C ASN A 35 4.68 15.77 2.60
N HIS A 36 5.19 16.89 2.10
CA HIS A 36 4.35 18.10 1.99
C HIS A 36 3.28 17.97 0.88
N ARG A 37 3.51 17.14 -0.14
CA ARG A 37 2.51 16.89 -1.20
C ARG A 37 1.53 15.77 -0.87
N ILE A 38 1.87 14.83 0.02
CA ILE A 38 0.99 13.71 0.41
C ILE A 38 0.00 14.11 1.51
N ILE A 39 0.35 15.01 2.43
CA ILE A 39 -0.50 15.34 3.59
C ILE A 39 -1.85 15.98 3.19
N ASN A 40 -1.99 16.54 1.98
CA ASN A 40 -3.26 17.10 1.49
C ASN A 40 -4.07 16.17 0.57
N VAL A 41 -3.68 14.89 0.41
CA VAL A 41 -4.41 13.89 -0.41
C VAL A 41 -5.24 12.93 0.45
N PHE A 42 -5.16 13.01 1.78
CA PHE A 42 -5.98 12.21 2.68
C PHE A 42 -7.45 12.64 2.56
N SER A 43 -8.22 11.80 1.87
CA SER A 43 -9.68 11.87 1.79
C SER A 43 -10.28 12.01 3.21
N PRO A 44 -11.33 12.83 3.41
CA PRO A 44 -12.01 12.96 4.70
C PRO A 44 -12.30 11.57 5.30
N ALA A 45 -11.91 11.37 6.57
CA ALA A 45 -12.06 10.17 7.40
C ALA A 45 -12.83 9.03 6.71
N GLU A 46 -12.10 8.19 5.98
CA GLU A 46 -12.63 7.04 5.27
C GLU A 46 -13.53 6.20 6.18
N LYS A 47 -14.75 5.89 5.72
CA LYS A 47 -15.71 5.10 6.48
C LYS A 47 -15.68 3.66 6.01
N ARG A 48 -15.24 2.74 6.88
CA ARG A 48 -15.19 1.32 6.56
C ARG A 48 -16.55 0.66 6.66
N GLY A 49 -16.77 -0.32 5.78
CA GLY A 49 -17.85 -1.30 5.96
C GLY A 49 -17.68 -2.08 7.27
N SER A 50 -18.77 -2.69 7.73
CA SER A 50 -18.73 -3.64 8.84
C SER A 50 -19.43 -4.92 8.36
N PRO A 51 -18.69 -6.02 8.10
CA PRO A 51 -17.24 -6.16 8.28
C PRO A 51 -16.40 -5.31 7.29
N PRO A 52 -15.11 -5.05 7.59
CA PRO A 52 -14.25 -4.21 6.75
C PRO A 52 -13.82 -4.89 5.45
N TYR A 53 -13.81 -6.23 5.43
CA TYR A 53 -13.58 -7.03 4.24
C TYR A 53 -14.32 -8.36 4.36
N ASP A 54 -14.47 -9.04 3.23
CA ASP A 54 -14.85 -10.45 3.20
C ASP A 54 -14.14 -11.19 2.04
N ALA A 55 -14.45 -12.48 1.92
CA ALA A 55 -14.04 -13.29 0.79
C ALA A 55 -15.26 -14.06 0.26
N ILE A 56 -15.41 -14.08 -1.06
CA ILE A 56 -16.40 -14.90 -1.76
C ILE A 56 -15.69 -15.95 -2.61
N ILE A 57 -16.26 -17.16 -2.71
CA ILE A 57 -15.72 -18.18 -3.59
C ILE A 57 -16.24 -17.93 -5.01
N GLY A 58 -15.31 -17.71 -5.94
CA GLY A 58 -15.63 -17.52 -7.35
C GLY A 58 -16.00 -18.84 -8.02
N LYS A 59 -16.43 -18.75 -9.29
CA LYS A 59 -16.71 -19.94 -10.13
C LYS A 59 -15.47 -20.80 -10.35
N ASP A 60 -14.29 -20.22 -10.19
CA ASP A 60 -12.99 -20.87 -10.24
C ASP A 60 -12.63 -21.64 -8.95
N GLY A 61 -13.51 -21.64 -7.94
CA GLY A 61 -13.27 -22.30 -6.66
C GLY A 61 -12.26 -21.57 -5.76
N LEU A 62 -11.81 -20.38 -6.17
CA LEU A 62 -10.81 -19.59 -5.44
C LEU A 62 -11.47 -18.41 -4.71
N PRO A 63 -10.92 -17.98 -3.57
CA PRO A 63 -11.43 -16.82 -2.84
C PRO A 63 -11.13 -15.52 -3.60
N HIS A 64 -12.12 -14.64 -3.67
CA HIS A 64 -12.00 -13.26 -4.15
C HIS A 64 -12.24 -12.34 -2.97
N PHE A 65 -11.24 -11.53 -2.63
CA PHE A 65 -11.26 -10.65 -1.47
C PHE A 65 -11.84 -9.29 -1.83
N ARG A 66 -12.69 -8.76 -0.95
CA ARG A 66 -13.35 -7.47 -1.13
C ARG A 66 -13.16 -6.63 0.11
N VAL A 67 -12.67 -5.40 -0.05
CA VAL A 67 -12.54 -4.44 1.05
C VAL A 67 -13.63 -3.38 0.90
N PHE A 68 -14.37 -3.10 1.97
CA PHE A 68 -15.61 -2.33 1.93
C PHE A 68 -15.47 -0.91 2.47
N PHE A 69 -16.12 0.03 1.76
CA PHE A 69 -16.12 1.46 2.09
C PHE A 69 -17.53 2.04 1.93
N TRP A 70 -17.90 2.93 2.84
CA TRP A 70 -19.06 3.80 2.68
C TRP A 70 -18.60 5.12 2.08
N VAL A 71 -19.13 5.47 0.92
CA VAL A 71 -18.82 6.73 0.22
C VAL A 71 -20.10 7.51 -0.03
N PRO A 72 -20.05 8.85 -0.14
CA PRO A 72 -21.21 9.64 -0.54
C PRO A 72 -21.84 9.10 -1.83
N LYS A 73 -23.17 8.99 -1.89
CA LYS A 73 -23.88 8.46 -3.07
C LYS A 73 -23.61 9.26 -4.35
N ASN A 74 -23.29 10.54 -4.21
CA ASN A 74 -22.93 11.46 -5.30
C ASN A 74 -21.44 11.46 -5.63
N ALA A 75 -20.60 10.72 -4.90
CA ALA A 75 -19.19 10.58 -5.26
C ALA A 75 -19.11 10.06 -6.70
N THR A 76 -18.27 10.65 -7.53
CA THR A 76 -18.19 10.31 -8.97
C THR A 76 -16.89 9.57 -9.27
N ASN A 77 -15.81 10.00 -8.65
CA ASN A 77 -14.49 9.41 -8.82
C ASN A 77 -14.13 8.57 -7.59
N LEU A 78 -13.74 7.32 -7.81
CA LEU A 78 -13.34 6.38 -6.77
C LEU A 78 -11.95 5.85 -7.14
N ILE A 79 -10.92 6.29 -6.43
CA ILE A 79 -9.52 5.95 -6.73
C ILE A 79 -8.96 5.13 -5.56
N PRO A 80 -8.72 3.83 -5.76
CA PRO A 80 -8.06 3.01 -4.75
C PRO A 80 -6.59 3.41 -4.60
N TYR A 81 -6.08 3.37 -3.38
CA TYR A 81 -4.67 3.60 -3.07
C TYR A 81 -4.22 2.75 -1.89
N ALA A 82 -2.92 2.77 -1.58
CA ALA A 82 -2.36 2.06 -0.44
C ALA A 82 -1.43 2.93 0.39
N ASP A 83 -1.13 2.49 1.60
CA ASP A 83 -0.16 3.16 2.47
C ASP A 83 1.22 3.31 1.81
N PRO A 84 1.97 4.38 2.15
CA PRO A 84 3.32 4.57 1.64
C PRO A 84 4.25 3.37 1.94
N GLY A 85 5.00 2.94 0.93
CA GLY A 85 5.93 1.82 1.05
C GLY A 85 5.31 0.43 0.83
N ILE A 86 3.98 0.33 0.67
CA ILE A 86 3.32 -0.93 0.35
C ILE A 86 3.48 -1.24 -1.15
N ASN A 87 4.09 -2.39 -1.46
CA ASN A 87 4.18 -2.87 -2.84
C ASN A 87 2.86 -3.50 -3.30
N THR A 88 2.09 -2.73 -4.05
CA THR A 88 0.81 -3.17 -4.62
C THR A 88 0.91 -3.59 -6.09
N LYS A 89 2.10 -3.55 -6.70
CA LYS A 89 2.28 -3.92 -8.10
C LYS A 89 2.19 -5.44 -8.24
N VAL A 90 1.00 -5.91 -8.59
CA VAL A 90 0.72 -7.32 -8.75
C VAL A 90 0.54 -7.70 -10.21
N LEU A 91 0.88 -8.96 -10.51
CA LEU A 91 0.76 -9.49 -11.86
C LEU A 91 -0.69 -9.33 -12.36
N THR A 92 -0.85 -8.98 -13.63
CA THR A 92 -2.14 -8.75 -14.33
C THR A 92 -3.00 -7.58 -13.86
N HIS A 93 -2.89 -7.10 -12.61
CA HIS A 93 -3.70 -5.97 -12.12
C HIS A 93 -2.89 -4.68 -11.98
N GLY A 94 -1.57 -4.73 -12.07
CA GLY A 94 -0.72 -3.54 -11.97
C GLY A 94 -0.72 -2.96 -10.54
N SER A 95 -0.45 -1.66 -10.45
CA SER A 95 -0.50 -0.91 -9.18
C SER A 95 -1.94 -0.72 -8.69
N VAL A 96 -2.10 -0.42 -7.40
CA VAL A 96 -3.40 -0.32 -6.72
C VAL A 96 -4.42 0.57 -7.42
N GLU A 97 -4.00 1.66 -8.07
CA GLU A 97 -4.86 2.61 -8.76
C GLU A 97 -5.62 1.98 -9.95
N ASN A 98 -5.15 0.84 -10.45
CA ASN A 98 -5.77 0.08 -11.53
C ASN A 98 -6.69 -1.03 -11.03
N TRP A 99 -6.79 -1.23 -9.71
CA TRP A 99 -7.64 -2.26 -9.15
C TRP A 99 -9.11 -1.89 -9.28
N SER A 100 -9.97 -2.89 -9.49
CA SER A 100 -11.39 -2.65 -9.73
C SER A 100 -12.09 -2.16 -8.47
N VAL A 101 -12.81 -1.04 -8.58
CA VAL A 101 -13.75 -0.55 -7.57
C VAL A 101 -15.18 -0.78 -8.06
N VAL A 102 -16.01 -1.38 -7.22
CA VAL A 102 -17.37 -1.77 -7.56
C VAL A 102 -18.36 -1.10 -6.62
N ARG A 103 -19.39 -0.48 -7.21
CA ARG A 103 -20.54 0.03 -6.47
C ARG A 103 -21.55 -1.06 -6.21
N THR A 104 -22.07 -1.13 -5.00
CA THR A 104 -23.15 -2.06 -4.65
C THR A 104 -24.50 -1.36 -4.63
N ASN A 105 -25.58 -2.15 -4.56
CA ASN A 105 -26.94 -1.64 -4.38
C ASN A 105 -27.31 -1.45 -2.90
N THR A 106 -26.32 -1.44 -2.00
CA THR A 106 -26.51 -1.25 -0.56
C THR A 106 -26.26 0.22 -0.20
N TYR A 107 -27.24 0.82 0.47
CA TYR A 107 -27.24 2.25 0.83
C TYR A 107 -27.46 2.45 2.33
N LYS A 108 -26.91 3.54 2.87
CA LYS A 108 -27.11 3.98 4.25
C LYS A 108 -27.16 5.51 4.29
N LYS A 109 -28.34 6.09 4.54
CA LYS A 109 -28.56 7.54 4.51
C LYS A 109 -28.08 8.13 3.16
N ASP A 110 -27.05 8.98 3.19
CA ASP A 110 -26.45 9.61 2.00
C ASP A 110 -25.24 8.88 1.45
N GLU A 111 -25.00 7.66 1.92
CA GLU A 111 -23.84 6.84 1.56
C GLU A 111 -24.25 5.60 0.76
N GLN A 112 -23.37 5.19 -0.14
CA GLN A 112 -23.43 3.94 -0.89
C GLN A 112 -22.25 3.06 -0.48
N LEU A 113 -22.50 1.76 -0.30
CA LEU A 113 -21.44 0.81 -0.06
C LEU A 113 -20.74 0.48 -1.38
N VAL A 114 -19.42 0.60 -1.37
CA VAL A 114 -18.54 0.23 -2.48
C VAL A 114 -17.47 -0.71 -1.98
N PHE A 115 -16.86 -1.48 -2.88
CA PHE A 115 -15.73 -2.32 -2.52
C PHE A 115 -14.64 -2.34 -3.58
N ILE A 116 -13.42 -2.58 -3.14
CA ILE A 116 -12.27 -2.85 -4.01
C ILE A 116 -12.11 -4.36 -4.14
N TYR A 117 -12.01 -4.88 -5.37
CA TYR A 117 -11.55 -6.26 -5.59
C TYR A 117 -10.04 -6.30 -5.38
N VAL A 118 -9.61 -6.92 -4.29
CA VAL A 118 -8.19 -7.02 -3.96
C VAL A 118 -7.58 -8.22 -4.68
N PRO A 119 -6.51 -8.03 -5.46
CA PRO A 119 -5.86 -9.13 -6.17
C PRO A 119 -5.40 -10.22 -5.22
N LYS A 120 -5.71 -11.48 -5.55
CA LYS A 120 -5.38 -12.66 -4.73
C LYS A 120 -3.90 -12.74 -4.40
N THR A 121 -3.04 -12.40 -5.36
CA THR A 121 -1.59 -12.37 -5.17
C THR A 121 -1.16 -11.33 -4.14
N PHE A 122 -1.81 -10.17 -4.09
CA PHE A 122 -1.53 -9.18 -3.04
C PHE A 122 -1.86 -9.75 -1.66
N VAL A 123 -3.04 -10.35 -1.50
CA VAL A 123 -3.46 -10.95 -0.23
C VAL A 123 -2.53 -12.09 0.18
N LEU A 124 -2.07 -12.91 -0.77
CA LEU A 124 -1.14 -14.01 -0.52
C LEU A 124 0.23 -13.52 -0.02
N PHE A 125 0.78 -12.46 -0.63
CA PHE A 125 2.10 -11.94 -0.26
C PHE A 125 2.07 -11.01 0.96
N TYR A 126 1.00 -10.22 1.13
CA TYR A 126 0.84 -9.31 2.25
C TYR A 126 0.39 -10.06 3.52
N GLY A 127 -0.58 -10.96 3.38
CA GLY A 127 -1.12 -11.74 4.48
C GLY A 127 -2.19 -11.00 5.31
N LYS A 128 -2.27 -11.35 6.59
CA LYS A 128 -3.30 -10.85 7.52
C LYS A 128 -3.17 -9.33 7.68
N GLY A 129 -4.31 -8.63 7.64
CA GLY A 129 -4.36 -7.18 7.84
C GLY A 129 -4.19 -6.38 6.55
N PHE A 130 -4.21 -7.02 5.37
CA PHE A 130 -4.13 -6.37 4.07
C PHE A 130 -5.21 -5.29 3.88
N GLU A 131 -6.38 -5.46 4.48
CA GLU A 131 -7.49 -4.53 4.39
C GLU A 131 -7.18 -3.15 4.99
N ASN A 132 -6.25 -3.11 5.96
CA ASN A 132 -5.92 -1.91 6.71
C ASN A 132 -4.98 -0.97 5.95
N VAL A 133 -4.29 -1.49 4.92
CA VAL A 133 -3.35 -0.70 4.11
C VAL A 133 -3.90 -0.35 2.73
N ILE A 134 -5.13 -0.75 2.43
CA ILE A 134 -5.83 -0.44 1.19
C ILE A 134 -6.93 0.56 1.50
N HIS A 135 -6.94 1.66 0.78
CA HIS A 135 -7.82 2.81 1.00
C HIS A 135 -8.52 3.23 -0.28
N LEU A 136 -9.53 4.08 -0.14
CA LEU A 136 -10.30 4.64 -1.23
C LEU A 136 -10.42 6.16 -1.11
N SER A 137 -9.90 6.86 -2.11
CA SER A 137 -10.10 8.30 -2.29
C SER A 137 -11.33 8.55 -3.14
N TYR A 138 -12.12 9.57 -2.81
CA TYR A 138 -13.31 9.93 -3.57
C TYR A 138 -13.56 11.44 -3.64
N LYS A 139 -14.25 11.86 -4.71
CA LYS A 139 -14.69 13.24 -4.96
C LYS A 139 -16.17 13.28 -5.29
#